data_AF-A0A8H3W728-F1
#
_entry.id   AF-A0A8H3W728-F1
#
_cell.length_a   1.000
_cell.length_b   1.000
_cell.length_c   1.000
_cell.angle_alpha   90.00
_cell.angle_beta   90.00
_cell.angle_gamma   90.00
#
_symmetry.space_group_name_H-M   'P 1'
#
loop_
_entity.id
_entity.type
_entity.pdbx_description
1 polymer ?
#
loop_
_entity_poly.entity_id
_entity_poly.type
_entity_poly.pdbx_seq_one_letter_code
_entity_poly.pdbx_strand_id
1 'polypeptide(L)'
;MNISKGLWPNHTYDEKDWNPITLEQALQNPWFGYSARKTFAKKAAWRFIDNKSPGFILSTINPPLGSGPAVQELASLDALNTSIQFIGSFILGAGEKEIAPTTNPIFADVREVALAHVMAMEKKGAANQRFFITGGYCSNRQIIDIICRNFPQYKSGLPSKCTKGEG
;
A
#
# COMPACT_ATOMS: atom_id res chain seq x y z
N MET A 1 -5.97 -0.27 -8.47
CA MET A 1 -7.22 -0.91 -8.06
C MET A 1 -8.40 -0.10 -8.57
N ASN A 2 -9.40 -0.79 -9.11
CA ASN A 2 -10.67 -0.23 -9.55
C ASN A 2 -11.67 -0.37 -8.40
N ILE A 3 -12.00 0.75 -7.76
CA ILE A 3 -12.76 0.74 -6.51
C ILE A 3 -14.18 0.20 -6.71
N SER A 4 -14.79 0.39 -7.89
CA SER A 4 -16.14 -0.13 -8.17
C SER A 4 -16.19 -1.65 -8.35
N LYS A 5 -15.04 -2.32 -8.44
CA LYS A 5 -14.94 -3.77 -8.64
C LYS A 5 -14.46 -4.53 -7.39
N GLY A 6 -14.15 -3.83 -6.29
CA GLY A 6 -13.62 -4.44 -5.07
C GLY A 6 -12.37 -5.29 -5.35
N LEU A 7 -12.38 -6.56 -4.91
CA LEU A 7 -11.31 -7.53 -5.17
C LEU A 7 -11.20 -7.98 -6.64
N TRP A 8 -12.18 -7.66 -7.49
CA TRP A 8 -12.26 -7.97 -8.91
C TRP A 8 -11.85 -9.43 -9.27
N PRO A 9 -12.67 -10.42 -8.90
CA PRO A 9 -12.37 -11.82 -9.20
C PRO A 9 -12.19 -12.03 -10.71
N ASN A 10 -11.20 -12.86 -11.06
CA ASN A 10 -10.77 -13.19 -12.44
C ASN A 10 -10.04 -12.08 -13.20
N HIS A 11 -9.64 -10.99 -12.54
CA HIS A 11 -8.76 -10.00 -13.13
C HIS A 11 -7.40 -10.00 -12.41
N THR A 12 -6.33 -10.10 -13.19
CA THR A 12 -4.97 -9.89 -12.70
C THR A 12 -4.55 -8.49 -13.09
N TYR A 13 -4.29 -7.64 -12.11
CA TYR A 13 -3.78 -6.29 -12.36
C TYR A 13 -2.37 -6.34 -12.94
N ASP A 14 -2.13 -5.54 -13.96
CA ASP A 14 -0.79 -5.29 -14.53
C ASP A 14 -0.47 -3.78 -14.58
N GLU A 15 0.75 -3.43 -14.99
CA GLU A 15 1.22 -2.05 -15.01
C GLU A 15 0.55 -1.17 -16.06
N LYS A 16 -0.32 -1.73 -16.91
CA LYS A 16 -1.16 -0.98 -17.85
C LYS A 16 -2.46 -0.52 -17.18
N ASP A 17 -2.88 -1.17 -16.10
CA ASP A 17 -4.09 -0.80 -15.40
C ASP A 17 -3.99 0.59 -14.76
N TRP A 18 -5.09 1.33 -14.91
CA TRP A 18 -5.30 2.63 -14.29
C TRP A 18 -6.55 2.57 -13.43
N ASN A 19 -6.52 3.26 -12.29
CA ASN A 19 -7.74 3.46 -11.52
C ASN A 19 -8.72 4.33 -12.35
N PRO A 20 -9.94 3.85 -12.66
CA PRO A 20 -10.92 4.60 -13.44
C PRO A 20 -11.68 5.63 -12.61
N ILE A 21 -11.27 5.90 -11.37
CA ILE A 21 -11.90 6.87 -10.47
C ILE A 21 -12.13 8.24 -11.15
N THR A 22 -13.35 8.75 -11.01
CA THR A 22 -13.75 10.06 -11.52
C THR A 22 -13.54 11.16 -10.46
N LEU A 23 -13.58 12.42 -10.90
CA LEU A 23 -13.52 13.56 -9.98
C LEU A 23 -14.72 13.58 -9.02
N GLU A 24 -15.91 13.22 -9.52
CA GLU A 24 -17.12 13.12 -8.69
C GLU A 24 -16.95 12.07 -7.58
N GLN A 25 -16.45 10.88 -7.94
CA GLN A 25 -16.15 9.83 -6.95
C GLN A 25 -15.09 10.28 -5.94
N ALA A 26 -14.09 11.06 -6.38
CA ALA A 26 -13.05 11.57 -5.50
C ALA A 26 -13.58 12.41 -4.32
N LEU A 27 -14.74 13.05 -4.49
CA LEU A 27 -15.35 13.92 -3.47
C LEU A 27 -16.22 13.16 -2.46
N GLN A 28 -16.49 11.87 -2.69
CA GLN A 28 -17.43 11.11 -1.86
C GLN A 28 -16.87 10.78 -0.46
N ASN A 29 -15.56 10.53 -0.34
CA ASN A 29 -14.91 10.27 0.94
C ASN A 29 -13.38 10.48 0.86
N PRO A 30 -12.67 10.62 2.01
CA PRO A 30 -11.23 10.86 2.04
C PRO A 30 -10.39 9.77 1.37
N TRP A 31 -10.82 8.51 1.42
CA TRP A 31 -10.10 7.40 0.79
C TRP A 31 -10.15 7.48 -0.74
N PHE A 32 -11.31 7.84 -1.29
CA PHE A 32 -11.49 8.06 -2.73
C PHE A 32 -10.74 9.31 -3.17
N GLY A 33 -10.78 10.38 -2.37
CA GLY A 33 -9.98 11.59 -2.60
C GLY A 33 -8.48 11.30 -2.67
N TYR A 34 -7.95 10.51 -1.73
CA TYR A 34 -6.56 10.07 -1.75
C TYR A 34 -6.22 9.27 -3.01
N SER A 35 -7.06 8.28 -3.35
CA SER A 35 -6.89 7.42 -4.53
C SER A 35 -6.92 8.21 -5.84
N ALA A 36 -7.84 9.16 -5.96
CA ALA A 36 -7.96 10.04 -7.12
C ALA A 36 -6.75 10.96 -7.25
N ARG A 37 -6.30 11.60 -6.15
CA ARG A 37 -5.11 12.46 -6.14
C ARG A 37 -3.89 11.72 -6.69
N LYS A 38 -3.63 10.50 -6.20
CA LYS A 38 -2.50 9.67 -6.68
C LYS A 38 -2.65 9.29 -8.15
N THR A 39 -3.88 9.03 -8.61
CA THR A 39 -4.16 8.66 -10.00
C THR A 39 -3.96 9.86 -10.94
N PHE A 40 -4.54 11.00 -10.62
CA PHE A 40 -4.50 12.20 -11.45
C PHE A 40 -3.11 12.84 -11.49
N ALA A 41 -2.38 12.86 -10.38
CA ALA A 41 -0.99 13.33 -10.37
C ALA A 41 -0.11 12.53 -11.34
N LYS A 42 -0.24 11.20 -11.34
CA LYS A 42 0.48 10.33 -12.28
C LYS A 42 0.06 10.57 -13.73
N LYS A 43 -1.26 10.63 -14.01
CA LYS A 43 -1.76 10.94 -15.37
C LYS A 43 -1.23 12.29 -15.86
N ALA A 44 -1.17 13.30 -14.99
CA ALA A 44 -0.61 14.60 -15.33
C ALA A 44 0.89 14.55 -15.64
N ALA A 45 1.67 13.77 -14.86
CA ALA A 45 3.09 13.56 -15.12
C ALA A 45 3.34 12.89 -16.47
N TRP A 46 2.62 11.80 -16.79
CA TRP A 46 2.74 11.12 -18.09
C TRP A 46 2.34 12.03 -19.25
N ARG A 47 1.22 12.76 -19.13
CA ARG A 47 0.81 13.75 -20.13
C ARG A 47 1.86 14.85 -20.34
N PHE A 48 2.60 15.23 -19.30
CA PHE A 48 3.68 16.19 -19.44
C PHE A 48 4.82 15.63 -20.29
N ILE A 49 5.21 14.38 -20.08
CA ILE A 49 6.20 13.70 -20.93
C ILE A 49 5.73 13.66 -22.39
N ASP A 50 4.50 13.21 -22.63
CA ASP A 50 3.94 13.07 -23.98
C ASP A 50 3.85 14.41 -24.73
N ASN A 51 3.48 15.48 -24.02
CA ASN A 51 3.22 16.78 -24.64
C ASN A 51 4.45 17.70 -24.74
N LYS A 52 5.45 17.49 -23.88
CA LYS A 52 6.60 18.40 -23.76
C LYS A 52 7.92 17.77 -24.16
N SER A 53 8.01 16.45 -24.25
CA SER A 53 9.23 15.71 -24.59
C SER A 53 10.47 16.28 -23.88
N PRO A 54 10.45 16.39 -22.54
CA PRO A 54 11.56 16.99 -21.81
C PRO A 54 12.85 16.17 -21.97
N GLY A 55 14.00 16.78 -21.68
CA GLY A 55 15.30 16.09 -21.73
C GLY A 55 15.50 15.00 -20.67
N PHE A 56 14.48 14.66 -19.89
CA PHE A 56 14.49 13.59 -18.89
C PHE A 56 13.42 12.54 -19.20
N ILE A 57 13.65 11.32 -18.72
CA ILE A 57 12.70 10.20 -18.81
C ILE A 57 11.88 10.09 -17.53
N LEU A 58 10.72 9.46 -17.61
CA LEU A 58 9.86 9.20 -16.46
C LEU A 58 9.75 7.70 -16.20
N SER A 59 9.84 7.34 -14.93
CA SER A 59 9.42 6.03 -14.43
C SER A 59 8.56 6.26 -13.19
N THR A 60 7.52 5.46 -12.99
CA THR A 60 6.68 5.58 -11.78
C THR A 60 6.69 4.30 -10.97
N ILE A 61 7.07 4.41 -9.70
CA ILE A 61 6.99 3.33 -8.71
C ILE A 61 5.62 3.37 -8.05
N ASN A 62 4.91 2.24 -8.01
CA ASN A 62 3.54 2.15 -7.52
C ASN A 62 3.43 1.04 -6.46
N PRO A 63 3.84 1.32 -5.21
CA PRO A 63 3.67 0.37 -4.12
C PRO A 63 2.23 0.37 -3.59
N PRO A 64 1.79 -0.73 -2.96
CA PRO A 64 0.63 -0.77 -2.08
C PRO A 64 0.96 -0.13 -0.72
N LEU A 65 0.25 -0.52 0.34
CA LEU A 65 0.61 -0.16 1.71
C LEU A 65 2.03 -0.67 2.02
N GLY A 66 2.90 0.26 2.42
CA GLY A 66 4.31 -0.03 2.73
C GLY A 66 4.48 -0.51 4.18
N SER A 67 5.12 -1.65 4.38
CA SER A 67 5.55 -2.14 5.70
C SER A 67 7.08 -2.10 5.80
N GLY A 68 7.60 -2.18 7.02
CA GLY A 68 9.03 -2.25 7.27
C GLY A 68 9.53 -1.16 8.22
N PRO A 69 10.84 -1.19 8.53
CA PRO A 69 11.42 -0.34 9.58
C PRO A 69 11.42 1.13 9.15
N ALA A 70 11.06 2.01 10.09
CA ALA A 70 11.26 3.44 9.92
C ALA A 70 12.76 3.75 9.99
N VAL A 71 13.27 4.50 9.01
CA VAL A 71 14.68 4.96 8.99
C VAL A 71 14.86 6.21 9.86
N GLN A 72 13.79 7.00 10.03
CA GLN A 72 13.81 8.22 10.84
C GLN A 72 13.64 7.90 12.32
N GLU A 73 14.34 8.63 13.19
CA GLU A 73 13.99 8.67 14.60
C GLU A 73 12.59 9.27 14.74
N LEU A 74 11.72 8.57 15.46
CA LEU A 74 10.33 8.96 15.63
C LEU A 74 10.16 9.62 16.99
N ALA A 75 9.63 10.83 17.00
CA ALA A 75 9.35 11.56 18.24
C ALA A 75 8.26 10.89 19.09
N SER A 76 7.36 10.12 18.46
CA SER A 76 6.30 9.35 19.11
C SER A 76 5.74 8.29 18.16
N LEU A 77 4.91 7.37 18.69
CA LEU A 77 4.16 6.42 17.87
C LEU A 77 3.17 7.11 16.90
N ASP A 78 2.67 8.29 17.25
CA ASP A 78 1.77 9.05 16.39
C ASP A 78 2.48 9.68 15.19
N ALA A 79 3.82 9.79 15.23
CA ALA A 79 4.64 10.23 14.11
C ALA A 79 4.85 9.13 13.05
N LEU A 80 4.41 7.90 13.31
CA LEU A 80 4.48 6.81 12.33
C LEU A 80 3.65 7.13 11.08
N ASN A 81 4.06 6.62 9.94
CA ASN A 81 3.21 6.69 8.75
C ASN A 81 1.95 5.83 8.93
N THR A 82 0.91 6.12 8.14
CA THR A 82 -0.39 5.44 8.26
C THR A 82 -0.31 3.92 8.19
N SER A 83 0.61 3.36 7.40
CA SER A 83 0.73 1.91 7.24
C SER A 83 1.39 1.22 8.44
N ILE A 84 2.38 1.85 9.07
CA ILE A 84 2.97 1.31 10.30
C ILE A 84 2.04 1.55 11.48
N GLN A 85 1.32 2.67 11.54
CA GLN A 85 0.24 2.87 12.53
C GLN A 85 -0.83 1.78 12.43
N PHE A 86 -1.20 1.37 11.21
CA PHE A 86 -2.14 0.28 10.99
C PHE A 86 -1.65 -1.04 11.61
N ILE A 87 -0.40 -1.43 11.37
CA ILE A 87 0.19 -2.63 12.01
C ILE A 87 0.27 -2.46 13.53
N GLY A 88 0.71 -1.29 14.01
CA GLY A 88 0.79 -0.95 15.43
C GLY A 88 -0.56 -1.00 16.13
N SER A 89 -1.65 -0.68 15.43
CA SER A 89 -3.00 -0.72 16.01
C SER A 89 -3.38 -2.11 16.53
N PHE A 90 -2.95 -3.19 15.86
CA PHE A 90 -3.17 -4.56 16.33
C PHE A 90 -2.43 -4.82 17.64
N ILE A 91 -1.21 -4.31 17.78
CA ILE A 91 -0.44 -4.40 19.04
C ILE A 91 -1.16 -3.64 20.17
N LEU A 92 -1.85 -2.56 19.83
CA LEU A 92 -2.64 -1.74 20.76
C LEU A 92 -4.06 -2.27 21.00
N GLY A 93 -4.38 -3.49 20.56
CA GLY A 93 -5.67 -4.15 20.84
C GLY A 93 -6.71 -4.06 19.73
N ALA A 94 -6.38 -3.46 18.57
CA ALA A 94 -7.26 -3.57 17.42
C ALA A 94 -7.47 -5.05 17.06
N GLY A 95 -8.72 -5.44 16.87
CA GLY A 95 -9.10 -6.81 16.52
C GLY A 95 -9.38 -7.74 17.69
N GLU A 96 -9.15 -7.34 18.95
CA GLU A 96 -9.24 -8.24 20.13
C GLU A 96 -10.59 -8.97 20.20
N LYS A 97 -11.68 -8.23 19.93
CA LYS A 97 -13.05 -8.73 19.88
C LYS A 97 -13.45 -9.33 18.53
N GLU A 98 -13.02 -8.69 17.44
CA GLU A 98 -13.34 -9.10 16.07
C GLU A 98 -12.29 -8.57 15.09
N ILE A 99 -11.76 -9.44 14.24
CA ILE A 99 -10.79 -9.07 13.21
C ILE A 99 -11.53 -8.46 12.02
N ALA A 100 -11.29 -7.17 11.76
CA ALA A 100 -11.88 -6.48 10.62
C ALA A 100 -11.47 -7.12 9.28
N PRO A 101 -12.34 -7.08 8.25
CA PRO A 101 -11.99 -7.55 6.91
C PRO A 101 -10.77 -6.83 6.31
N THR A 102 -9.94 -7.58 5.59
CA THR A 102 -8.81 -7.10 4.82
C THR A 102 -9.33 -6.40 3.57
N THR A 103 -9.16 -5.08 3.53
CA THR A 103 -9.57 -4.25 2.41
C THR A 103 -8.48 -4.09 1.35
N ASN A 104 -7.21 -4.32 1.70
CA ASN A 104 -6.05 -4.26 0.80
C ASN A 104 -5.12 -5.43 1.10
N PRO A 105 -5.25 -6.56 0.37
CA PRO A 105 -4.54 -7.80 0.72
C PRO A 105 -3.12 -7.84 0.19
N ILE A 106 -2.49 -6.71 -0.14
CA ILE A 106 -1.15 -6.64 -0.73
C ILE A 106 -0.27 -5.66 0.05
N PHE A 107 1.01 -5.98 0.17
CA PHE A 107 1.99 -5.16 0.88
C PHE A 107 3.27 -4.99 0.06
N ALA A 108 4.12 -4.07 0.47
CA ALA A 108 5.49 -3.94 -0.03
C ALA A 108 6.43 -3.53 1.10
N ASP A 109 7.66 -4.06 1.10
CA ASP A 109 8.67 -3.62 2.05
C ASP A 109 9.25 -2.26 1.60
N VAL A 110 9.32 -1.29 2.52
CA VAL A 110 9.84 0.05 2.22
C VAL A 110 11.27 0.03 1.67
N ARG A 111 12.08 -0.96 2.03
CA ARG A 111 13.46 -1.12 1.52
C ARG A 111 13.47 -1.58 0.07
N GLU A 112 12.54 -2.46 -0.31
CA GLU A 112 12.35 -2.87 -1.71
C GLU A 112 11.81 -1.72 -2.55
N VAL A 113 10.88 -0.93 -1.99
CA VAL A 113 10.40 0.29 -2.64
C VAL A 113 11.54 1.28 -2.86
N ALA A 114 12.41 1.50 -1.85
CA ALA A 114 13.56 2.38 -1.99
C ALA A 114 14.54 1.87 -3.06
N LEU A 115 14.85 0.58 -3.05
CA LEU A 115 15.69 -0.05 -4.08
C LEU A 115 15.09 0.12 -5.48
N ALA A 116 13.78 -0.06 -5.64
CA ALA A 116 13.10 0.12 -6.92
C ALA A 116 13.24 1.55 -7.47
N HIS A 117 13.24 2.58 -6.61
CA HIS A 117 13.50 3.95 -7.04
C HIS A 117 14.93 4.12 -7.57
N VAL A 118 15.94 3.57 -6.89
CA VAL A 118 17.33 3.59 -7.35
C VAL A 118 17.47 2.87 -8.69
N MET A 119 16.92 1.66 -8.80
CA MET A 119 16.97 0.88 -10.03
C MET A 119 16.27 1.59 -11.20
N ALA A 120 15.18 2.31 -10.94
CA ALA A 120 14.48 3.06 -11.98
C ALA A 120 15.32 4.22 -12.55
N MET A 121 16.22 4.80 -11.76
CA MET A 121 17.15 5.83 -12.23
C MET A 121 18.35 5.25 -12.97
N GLU A 122 18.85 4.08 -12.54
CA GLU A 122 20.10 3.52 -13.06
C GLU A 122 19.92 2.60 -14.27
N LYS A 123 18.79 1.89 -14.38
CA LYS A 123 18.59 0.87 -15.41
C LYS A 123 17.95 1.49 -16.64
N LYS A 124 18.64 1.42 -17.79
CA LYS A 124 18.09 1.89 -19.09
C LYS A 124 16.73 1.29 -19.42
N GLY A 125 16.52 0.01 -19.08
CA GLY A 125 15.24 -0.69 -19.31
C GLY A 125 14.07 -0.18 -18.45
N ALA A 126 14.34 0.67 -17.46
CA ALA A 126 13.30 1.25 -16.62
C ALA A 126 12.68 2.53 -17.20
N ALA A 127 13.26 3.07 -18.28
CA ALA A 127 12.76 4.27 -18.93
C ALA A 127 11.32 4.09 -19.45
N ASN A 128 10.47 5.08 -19.18
CA ASN A 128 9.09 5.12 -19.63
C ASN A 128 8.26 3.91 -19.15
N GLN A 129 8.59 3.39 -17.97
CA GLN A 129 7.89 2.27 -17.35
C GLN A 129 7.10 2.68 -16.10
N ARG A 130 6.05 1.92 -15.83
CA ARG A 130 5.36 1.90 -14.53
C ARG A 130 5.71 0.59 -13.87
N PHE A 131 5.97 0.60 -12.56
CA PHE A 131 6.35 -0.60 -11.81
C PHE A 131 5.42 -0.81 -10.63
N PHE A 132 4.82 -1.99 -10.52
CA PHE A 132 4.19 -2.44 -9.30
C PHE A 132 5.25 -3.09 -8.42
N ILE A 133 5.39 -2.60 -7.19
CA ILE A 133 6.29 -3.19 -6.21
C ILE A 133 5.41 -3.85 -5.17
N THR A 134 5.33 -5.18 -5.20
CA THR A 134 4.51 -5.96 -4.27
C THR A 134 5.36 -7.08 -3.67
N GLY A 135 5.30 -7.24 -2.35
CA GLY A 135 5.95 -8.32 -1.61
C GLY A 135 5.07 -9.58 -1.47
N GLY A 136 3.86 -9.54 -2.04
CA GLY A 136 2.87 -10.63 -2.00
C GLY A 136 1.58 -10.24 -1.29
N TYR A 137 0.84 -11.26 -0.87
CA TYR A 137 -0.45 -11.10 -0.20
C TYR A 137 -0.32 -11.18 1.32
N CYS A 138 -1.09 -10.36 2.02
CA CYS A 138 -1.16 -10.39 3.49
C CYS A 138 -2.55 -9.98 3.98
N SER A 139 -3.17 -10.82 4.82
CA SER A 139 -4.41 -10.51 5.53
C SER A 139 -4.16 -9.96 6.92
N ASN A 140 -5.15 -9.28 7.48
CA ASN A 140 -5.14 -8.81 8.87
C ASN A 140 -4.84 -9.96 9.84
N ARG A 141 -5.43 -11.14 9.61
CA ARG A 141 -5.16 -12.34 10.42
C ARG A 141 -3.69 -12.77 10.33
N GLN A 142 -3.12 -12.78 9.13
CA GLN A 142 -1.70 -13.13 8.95
C GLN A 142 -0.79 -12.14 9.67
N ILE A 143 -1.09 -10.84 9.66
CA ILE A 143 -0.36 -9.82 10.42
C ILE A 143 -0.38 -10.15 11.92
N ILE A 144 -1.58 -10.39 12.47
CA ILE A 144 -1.77 -10.74 13.90
C ILE A 144 -0.99 -12.01 14.26
N ASP A 145 -1.10 -13.06 13.45
CA ASP A 145 -0.41 -14.34 13.67
C ASP A 145 1.12 -14.18 13.63
N ILE A 146 1.64 -13.32 12.74
CA ILE A 146 3.08 -12.98 12.67
C ILE A 146 3.50 -12.24 13.94
N ILE A 147 2.73 -11.25 14.41
CA ILE A 147 3.05 -10.52 15.65
C ILE A 147 3.05 -11.49 16.83
N CYS A 148 2.01 -12.31 16.98
CA CYS A 148 1.88 -13.26 18.08
C CYS A 148 3.04 -14.29 18.13
N ARG A 149 3.51 -14.74 16.95
CA ARG A 149 4.63 -15.69 16.84
C ARG A 149 5.97 -15.07 17.22
N ASN A 150 6.23 -13.83 16.79
CA ASN A 150 7.55 -13.20 16.92
C ASN A 150 7.68 -12.32 18.17
N PHE A 151 6.56 -11.86 18.74
CA PHE A 151 6.53 -10.98 19.90
C PHE A 151 5.53 -11.48 20.96
N PRO A 152 5.83 -12.59 21.66
CA PRO A 152 4.93 -13.20 22.64
C PRO A 152 4.51 -12.26 23.78
N GLN A 153 5.31 -11.23 24.08
CA GLN A 153 5.00 -10.23 25.10
C GLN A 153 3.73 -9.42 24.82
N TYR A 154 3.30 -9.33 23.55
CA TYR A 154 2.07 -8.63 23.17
C TYR A 154 0.86 -9.57 23.08
N LYS A 155 1.05 -10.87 23.28
CA LYS A 155 0.01 -11.89 23.08
C LYS A 155 -1.26 -11.65 23.89
N SER A 156 -1.17 -11.08 25.08
CA SER A 156 -2.33 -10.78 25.93
C SER A 156 -3.24 -9.68 25.37
N GLY A 157 -2.70 -8.79 24.54
CA GLY A 157 -3.46 -7.72 23.86
C GLY A 157 -3.87 -8.07 22.42
N LEU A 158 -3.47 -9.25 21.93
CA LEU A 158 -3.76 -9.67 20.56
C LEU A 158 -5.02 -10.54 20.50
N PRO A 159 -5.71 -10.56 19.35
CA PRO A 159 -6.82 -11.47 19.09
C PRO A 159 -6.39 -12.93 19.30
N SER A 160 -7.23 -13.71 19.98
CA SER A 160 -6.99 -15.14 20.14
C SER A 160 -7.19 -15.89 18.83
N LYS A 161 -6.71 -17.14 18.74
CA LYS A 161 -6.97 -17.99 17.57
C LYS A 161 -8.46 -18.17 17.27
N CYS A 162 -9.30 -18.09 18.31
CA CYS A 162 -10.75 -18.27 18.25
C CYS A 162 -11.52 -16.95 18.07
N THR A 163 -10.84 -15.81 17.98
CA THR A 163 -11.50 -14.52 17.74
C THR A 163 -12.19 -14.54 16.38
N LYS A 164 -13.47 -14.13 16.35
CA LYS A 164 -14.29 -14.07 15.14
C LYS A 164 -13.70 -13.05 14.15
N GLY A 165 -13.89 -13.28 12.85
CA GLY A 165 -13.34 -12.45 11.78
C GLY A 165 -12.66 -13.31 10.71
N GLU A 166 -11.80 -12.72 9.88
CA GLU A 166 -11.23 -13.39 8.71
C GLU A 166 -10.54 -14.73 9.03
N GLY A 167 -10.99 -15.77 8.33
CA GLY A 167 -10.44 -17.13 8.30
C GLY A 167 -9.79 -17.44 6.96
#